data_AF-A0A0C2D2D4-F1
#
_entry.id   AF-A0A0C2D2D4-F1
#
_cell.length_a   1.000
_cell.length_b   1.000
_cell.length_c   1.000
_cell.angle_alpha   90.00
_cell.angle_beta   90.00
_cell.angle_gamma   90.00
#
_symmetry.space_group_name_H-M   'P 1'
#
loop_
_entity.id
_entity.type
_entity.pdbx_description
1 polymer ?
#
loop_
_entity_poly.entity_id
_entity_poly.type
_entity_poly.pdbx_seq_one_letter_code
_entity_poly.pdbx_strand_id
1 'polypeptide(L)'
;MLTCSQCLHANARGLKFCENCGCSLAKVAEAERIADESEAEVMLLEVKKARGAIGLVAILQTLFAGIWLVTDVIDTTGMVVVLGLGAVFGGLWVWCKSNPLAASIVALLLFATMHLADAIADPSTITNGVLLKIFVVVVLVRAISAGLKHREFVRERGMA
;
A
#
# COMPACT_ATOMS: atom_id res chain seq x y z
N MET A 1 -15.90 -18.40 -11.62
CA MET A 1 -16.63 -19.56 -12.18
C MET A 1 -17.03 -19.14 -13.58
N LEU A 2 -16.97 -20.04 -14.56
CA LEU A 2 -17.28 -19.75 -15.96
C LEU A 2 -18.73 -20.10 -16.27
N THR A 3 -19.54 -19.10 -16.63
CA THR A 3 -20.93 -19.34 -17.06
C THR A 3 -20.96 -19.66 -18.55
N CYS A 4 -21.50 -20.83 -18.92
CA CYS A 4 -21.64 -21.22 -20.32
C CYS A 4 -22.61 -20.28 -21.05
N SER A 5 -22.21 -19.70 -22.18
CA SER A 5 -23.06 -18.81 -22.98
C SER A 5 -24.24 -19.51 -23.66
N GLN A 6 -24.23 -20.85 -23.75
CA GLN A 6 -25.25 -21.62 -24.45
C GLN A 6 -26.28 -22.27 -23.52
N CYS A 7 -25.84 -22.84 -22.40
CA CYS A 7 -26.75 -23.51 -21.46
C CYS A 7 -26.78 -22.89 -20.05
N LEU A 8 -26.03 -21.82 -19.81
CA LEU A 8 -25.94 -21.08 -18.54
C LEU A 8 -25.44 -21.89 -17.33
N HIS A 9 -24.97 -23.12 -17.54
CA HIS A 9 -24.35 -23.91 -16.49
C HIS A 9 -23.07 -23.22 -15.98
N ALA A 10 -22.88 -23.21 -14.66
CA ALA A 10 -21.68 -22.69 -14.02
C ALA A 10 -20.60 -23.77 -14.00
N ASN A 11 -19.44 -23.48 -14.57
CA ASN A 11 -18.32 -24.40 -14.70
C ASN A 11 -17.15 -23.91 -13.83
N ALA A 12 -16.31 -24.83 -13.38
CA ALA A 12 -15.04 -24.47 -12.74
C ALA A 12 -14.13 -23.69 -13.71
N ARG A 13 -13.21 -22.88 -13.17
CA ARG A 13 -12.20 -22.17 -13.97
C ARG A 13 -11.26 -23.16 -14.65
N GLY A 14 -10.72 -22.77 -15.82
CA GLY A 14 -9.72 -23.56 -16.55
C GLY A 14 -10.30 -24.68 -17.42
N LEU A 15 -11.62 -24.93 -17.37
CA LEU A 15 -12.27 -25.89 -18.26
C LEU A 15 -12.35 -25.38 -19.69
N LYS A 16 -11.98 -26.22 -20.65
CA LYS A 16 -12.02 -25.90 -22.08
C LYS A 16 -13.44 -26.01 -22.67
N PHE A 17 -14.26 -26.88 -22.09
CA PHE A 17 -15.62 -27.20 -22.54
C PHE A 17 -16.57 -27.22 -21.35
N CYS A 18 -17.85 -26.93 -21.59
CA CYS A 18 -18.89 -26.99 -20.57
C CYS A 18 -19.18 -28.44 -20.15
N GLU A 19 -19.24 -28.70 -18.85
CA GLU A 19 -19.49 -30.04 -18.29
C GLU A 19 -20.92 -30.54 -18.56
N ASN A 20 -21.86 -29.63 -18.82
CA ASN A 20 -23.26 -29.97 -19.07
C ASN A 20 -23.60 -30.11 -20.57
N CYS A 21 -23.15 -29.19 -21.42
CA CYS A 21 -23.54 -29.17 -22.84
C CYS A 21 -22.40 -29.37 -23.85
N GLY A 22 -21.15 -29.46 -23.39
CA GLY A 22 -19.99 -29.66 -24.26
C GLY A 22 -19.57 -28.45 -25.11
N CYS A 23 -20.29 -27.32 -25.04
CA CYS A 23 -19.90 -26.10 -25.77
C CYS A 23 -18.55 -25.56 -25.29
N SER A 24 -17.76 -24.98 -26.20
CA SER A 24 -16.45 -24.39 -25.89
C SER A 24 -16.60 -23.19 -24.96
N LEU A 25 -15.76 -23.15 -23.92
CA LEU A 25 -15.68 -22.05 -22.97
C LEU A 25 -14.56 -21.05 -23.30
N ALA A 26 -13.79 -21.27 -24.38
CA ALA A 26 -12.59 -20.49 -24.67
C ALA A 26 -12.81 -18.96 -24.67
N LYS A 27 -13.90 -18.49 -25.29
CA LYS A 27 -14.22 -17.05 -25.33
C LYS A 27 -14.59 -16.49 -23.96
N VAL A 28 -15.31 -17.26 -23.14
CA VAL A 28 -15.72 -16.83 -21.80
C VAL A 28 -14.51 -16.84 -20.86
N ALA A 29 -13.66 -17.86 -20.96
CA ALA A 29 -12.42 -17.97 -20.21
C ALA A 29 -11.46 -16.81 -20.52
N GLU A 30 -11.32 -16.44 -21.79
CA GLU A 30 -10.50 -15.31 -22.19
C GLU A 30 -11.06 -13.98 -21.67
N ALA A 31 -12.37 -13.76 -21.77
CA ALA A 31 -13.00 -12.55 -21.24
C ALA A 31 -12.84 -12.44 -19.70
N GLU A 32 -12.97 -13.54 -18.97
CA GLU A 32 -12.75 -13.57 -17.51
C GLU A 32 -11.29 -13.30 -17.16
N ARG A 33 -10.31 -13.85 -17.91
CA ARG A 33 -8.88 -13.58 -17.72
C ARG A 33 -8.55 -12.09 -17.88
N ILE A 34 -9.07 -11.45 -18.93
CA ILE A 34 -8.88 -10.02 -19.17
C ILE A 34 -9.48 -9.19 -18.03
N ALA A 35 -10.67 -9.56 -17.55
CA ALA A 35 -11.28 -8.90 -16.40
C ALA A 35 -10.41 -9.03 -15.15
N ASP A 36 -9.90 -10.23 -14.88
CA ASP A 36 -9.06 -10.52 -13.71
C ASP A 36 -7.73 -9.75 -13.74
N GLU A 37 -7.11 -9.66 -14.91
CA GLU A 37 -5.90 -8.85 -15.13
C GLU A 37 -6.18 -7.37 -14.86
N SER A 38 -7.29 -6.84 -15.36
CA SER A 38 -7.65 -5.43 -15.11
C SER A 38 -7.91 -5.14 -13.63
N GLU A 39 -8.53 -6.07 -12.91
CA GLU A 39 -8.80 -5.94 -11.48
C GLU A 39 -7.50 -5.98 -10.66
N ALA A 40 -6.59 -6.90 -10.98
CA ALA A 40 -5.27 -6.99 -10.37
C ALA A 40 -4.44 -5.72 -10.61
N GLU A 41 -4.47 -5.17 -11.83
CA GLU A 41 -3.79 -3.91 -12.15
C GLU A 41 -4.30 -2.74 -11.31
N VAL A 42 -5.61 -2.60 -11.14
CA VAL A 42 -6.21 -1.55 -10.29
C VAL A 42 -5.73 -1.68 -8.83
N MET A 43 -5.68 -2.90 -8.28
CA MET A 43 -5.16 -3.11 -6.92
C MET A 43 -3.68 -2.73 -6.81
N LEU A 44 -2.88 -3.04 -7.84
CA LEU A 44 -1.47 -2.64 -7.90
C LEU A 44 -1.29 -1.12 -7.95
N LEU A 45 -2.19 -0.39 -8.60
CA LEU A 45 -2.16 1.08 -8.61
C LEU A 45 -2.38 1.65 -7.21
N GLU A 46 -3.30 1.10 -6.42
CA GLU A 46 -3.52 1.52 -5.02
C GLU A 46 -2.27 1.28 -4.16
N VAL A 47 -1.61 0.14 -4.33
CA VAL A 47 -0.35 -0.19 -3.65
C VAL A 47 0.75 0.82 -4.00
N LYS A 48 0.84 1.26 -5.27
CA LYS A 48 1.83 2.24 -5.73
C LYS A 48 1.62 3.63 -5.12
N LYS A 49 0.40 4.00 -4.71
CA LYS A 49 0.13 5.29 -4.03
C LYS A 49 0.87 5.42 -2.69
N ALA A 50 1.19 4.29 -2.03
CA ALA A 50 1.96 4.29 -0.78
C ALA A 50 3.30 5.01 -0.91
N ARG A 51 3.95 4.88 -2.07
CA ARG A 51 5.21 5.56 -2.36
C ARG A 51 5.07 7.08 -2.25
N GLY A 52 3.96 7.64 -2.69
CA GLY A 52 3.68 9.07 -2.53
C GLY A 52 3.63 9.47 -1.06
N ALA A 53 2.91 8.72 -0.23
CA ALA A 53 2.78 9.00 1.20
C ALA A 53 4.11 8.85 1.96
N ILE A 54 4.86 7.77 1.73
CA ILE A 54 6.17 7.56 2.37
C ILE A 54 7.15 8.67 1.98
N GLY A 55 7.16 9.05 0.70
CA GLY A 55 7.99 10.17 0.22
C GLY A 55 7.59 11.51 0.82
N LEU A 56 6.29 11.77 0.96
CA LEU A 56 5.78 12.97 1.63
C LEU A 56 6.26 13.05 3.08
N VAL A 57 6.18 11.94 3.84
CA VAL A 57 6.67 11.88 5.22
C VAL A 57 8.17 12.18 5.28
N ALA A 58 8.97 11.54 4.41
CA ALA A 58 10.41 11.77 4.36
C ALA A 58 10.76 13.24 4.10
N ILE A 59 10.08 13.87 3.14
CA ILE A 59 10.27 15.29 2.81
C ILE A 59 9.90 16.17 3.99
N LEU A 60 8.71 15.99 4.56
CA LEU A 60 8.24 16.82 5.67
C LEU A 60 9.14 16.68 6.90
N GLN A 61 9.58 15.47 7.23
CA GLN A 61 10.48 15.24 8.35
C GLN A 61 11.84 15.90 8.15
N THR A 62 12.37 15.87 6.92
CA THR A 62 13.61 16.56 6.55
C THR A 62 13.44 18.09 6.61
N LEU A 63 12.29 18.61 6.16
CA LEU A 63 12.00 20.04 6.24
C LEU A 63 11.85 20.52 7.68
N PHE A 64 11.14 19.77 8.53
CA PHE A 64 11.02 20.09 9.95
C PHE A 64 12.37 20.06 10.67
N ALA A 65 13.23 19.09 10.35
CA ALA A 65 14.59 19.07 10.86
C ALA A 65 15.37 20.34 10.48
N GLY A 66 15.25 20.78 9.22
CA GLY A 66 15.89 22.00 8.74
C GLY A 66 15.36 23.27 9.42
N ILE A 67 14.06 23.35 9.67
CA ILE A 67 13.46 24.48 10.41
C ILE A 67 13.98 24.49 11.85
N TRP A 68 13.94 23.35 12.54
CA TRP A 68 14.38 23.25 13.93
C TRP A 68 15.87 23.57 14.11
N LEU A 69 16.69 23.25 13.10
CA LEU A 69 18.10 23.61 13.03
C LEU A 69 18.30 25.13 13.00
N VAL A 70 17.52 25.87 12.21
CA VAL A 70 17.69 27.34 12.11
C VAL A 70 17.07 28.10 13.27
N THR A 71 16.13 27.49 14.00
CA THR A 71 15.48 28.09 15.17
C THR A 71 16.15 27.71 16.51
N ASP A 72 17.21 26.91 16.49
CA ASP A 72 17.94 26.42 17.67
C ASP A 72 17.03 25.73 18.71
N VAL A 73 16.02 25.00 18.22
CA VAL A 73 15.00 24.33 19.04
C VAL A 73 15.47 22.95 19.51
N ILE A 74 16.34 22.30 18.72
CA ILE A 74 16.87 20.96 19.00
C ILE A 74 18.38 21.01 19.21
N ASP A 75 18.85 20.22 20.17
CA ASP A 75 20.28 19.98 20.37
C ASP A 75 20.86 19.07 19.28
N THR A 76 22.17 18.85 19.30
CA THR A 76 22.85 17.97 18.33
C THR A 76 22.28 16.55 18.36
N THR A 77 21.85 16.06 19.53
CA THR A 77 21.25 14.72 19.68
C THR A 77 19.91 14.65 18.96
N GLY A 78 19.01 15.60 19.20
CA GLY A 78 17.72 15.68 18.52
C GLY A 78 17.85 15.79 17.01
N MET A 79 18.83 16.54 16.53
CA MET A 79 19.11 16.66 15.09
C MET A 79 19.45 15.32 14.44
N VAL A 80 20.34 14.53 15.06
CA VAL A 80 20.73 13.21 14.53
C VAL A 80 19.54 12.27 14.46
N VAL A 81 18.67 12.29 15.47
CA VAL A 81 17.46 11.45 15.49
C VAL A 81 16.49 11.83 14.36
N VAL A 82 16.17 13.11 14.20
CA VAL A 82 15.17 13.55 13.21
C VAL A 82 15.70 13.35 11.78
N LEU A 83 16.96 13.67 11.51
CA LEU A 83 17.58 13.41 10.20
C LEU A 83 17.72 11.91 9.93
N GLY A 84 18.06 11.12 10.94
CA GLY A 84 18.10 9.67 10.85
C GLY A 84 16.75 9.08 10.47
N LEU A 85 15.67 9.52 11.10
CA LEU A 85 14.30 9.10 10.75
C LEU A 85 13.91 9.53 9.34
N GLY A 86 14.22 10.77 8.95
CA GLY A 86 14.02 11.26 7.59
C GLY A 86 14.75 10.39 6.55
N ALA A 87 15.99 10.00 6.84
CA ALA A 87 16.77 9.08 6.00
C ALA A 87 16.15 7.68 5.94
N VAL A 88 15.62 7.16 7.06
CA VAL A 88 14.90 5.87 7.10
C VAL A 88 13.66 5.92 6.20
N PHE A 89 12.81 6.94 6.34
CA PHE A 89 11.64 7.09 5.45
C PHE A 89 12.05 7.32 3.99
N GLY A 90 13.15 8.02 3.73
CA GLY A 90 13.74 8.14 2.39
C GLY A 90 14.19 6.79 1.82
N GLY A 91 14.82 5.94 2.63
CA GLY A 91 15.18 4.58 2.29
C GLY A 91 13.96 3.72 1.98
N LEU A 92 12.91 3.79 2.82
CA LEU A 92 11.64 3.12 2.58
C LEU A 92 10.96 3.61 1.29
N TRP A 93 11.04 4.91 0.99
CA TRP A 93 10.51 5.49 -0.24
C TRP A 93 11.16 4.90 -1.49
N VAL A 94 12.49 4.72 -1.47
CA VAL A 94 13.23 4.07 -2.56
C VAL A 94 12.89 2.57 -2.62
N TRP A 95 12.87 1.88 -1.48
CA TRP A 95 12.58 0.44 -1.39
C TRP A 95 11.14 0.08 -1.79
N CYS A 96 10.20 1.01 -1.60
CA CYS A 96 8.81 0.87 -2.03
C CYS A 96 8.67 0.62 -3.55
N LYS A 97 9.68 0.96 -4.37
CA LYS A 97 9.68 0.63 -5.81
C LYS A 97 9.69 -0.87 -6.08
N SER A 98 10.42 -1.64 -5.27
CA SER A 98 10.54 -3.10 -5.44
C SER A 98 9.60 -3.86 -4.53
N ASN A 99 9.35 -3.35 -3.31
CA ASN A 99 8.57 -4.05 -2.30
C ASN A 99 7.56 -3.11 -1.59
N PRO A 100 6.51 -2.66 -2.30
CA PRO A 100 5.61 -1.64 -1.77
C PRO A 100 4.80 -2.10 -0.55
N LEU A 101 4.36 -3.37 -0.50
CA LEU A 101 3.60 -3.90 0.65
C LEU A 101 4.45 -3.90 1.92
N ALA A 102 5.66 -4.48 1.86
CA ALA A 102 6.56 -4.54 3.00
C ALA A 102 6.98 -3.14 3.46
N ALA A 103 7.34 -2.26 2.52
CA ALA A 103 7.70 -0.87 2.83
C ALA A 103 6.53 -0.12 3.52
N SER A 104 5.29 -0.34 3.08
CA SER A 104 4.11 0.30 3.68
C SER A 104 3.87 -0.14 5.12
N ILE A 105 4.05 -1.44 5.43
CA ILE A 105 3.90 -1.98 6.79
C ILE A 105 4.96 -1.36 7.71
N VAL A 106 6.23 -1.38 7.29
CA VAL A 106 7.33 -0.81 8.08
C VAL A 106 7.15 0.69 8.29
N ALA A 107 6.79 1.43 7.23
CA ALA A 107 6.52 2.86 7.33
C ALA A 107 5.39 3.17 8.31
N LEU A 108 4.29 2.41 8.28
CA LEU A 108 3.17 2.59 9.19
C LEU A 108 3.57 2.32 10.64
N LEU A 109 4.31 1.24 10.89
CA LEU A 109 4.79 0.91 12.24
C LEU A 109 5.71 1.99 12.80
N LEU A 110 6.69 2.45 12.03
CA LEU A 110 7.59 3.52 12.43
C LEU A 110 6.85 4.84 12.68
N PHE A 111 5.93 5.20 11.77
CA PHE A 111 5.15 6.42 11.89
C PHE A 111 4.26 6.41 13.14
N ALA A 112 3.56 5.30 13.39
CA ALA A 112 2.69 5.16 14.54
C ALA A 112 3.47 5.15 15.86
N THR A 113 4.60 4.43 15.93
CA THR A 113 5.44 4.36 17.14
C THR A 113 6.06 5.71 17.48
N MET A 114 6.59 6.42 16.48
CA MET A 114 7.13 7.77 16.66
C MET A 114 6.08 8.73 17.21
N HIS A 115 4.90 8.82 16.60
CA HIS A 115 3.86 9.73 17.06
C HIS A 115 3.21 9.33 18.38
N LEU A 116 3.21 8.03 18.70
CA LEU A 116 2.80 7.58 20.03
C LEU A 116 3.79 8.06 21.09
N ALA A 117 5.10 8.00 20.81
CA ALA A 117 6.11 8.53 21.72
C ALA A 117 5.98 10.05 21.90
N ASP A 118 5.77 10.81 20.82
CA ASP A 118 5.54 12.26 20.87
C ASP A 118 4.31 12.60 21.72
N ALA A 119 3.21 11.85 21.56
CA ALA A 119 1.97 12.07 22.28
C ALA A 119 2.10 11.82 23.80
N ILE A 120 2.98 10.89 24.20
CA ILE A 120 3.29 10.63 25.61
C ILE A 120 4.17 11.74 26.19
N ALA A 121 5.14 12.22 25.41
CA ALA A 121 6.06 13.28 25.85
C ALA A 121 5.36 14.64 25.94
N ASP A 122 4.51 14.98 24.95
CA ASP A 122 3.74 16.21 24.88
C ASP A 122 2.38 15.97 24.19
N PRO A 123 1.26 15.95 24.94
CA PRO A 123 -0.08 15.74 24.39
C PRO A 123 -0.51 16.78 23.36
N SER A 124 0.07 17.99 23.36
CA SER A 124 -0.27 19.05 22.40
C SER A 124 0.15 18.70 20.95
N THR A 125 1.09 17.76 20.81
CA THR A 125 1.55 17.25 19.50
C THR A 125 0.47 16.46 18.77
N ILE A 126 -0.57 15.97 19.47
CA ILE A 126 -1.68 15.21 18.88
C ILE A 126 -2.50 16.11 17.96
N THR A 127 -2.82 17.32 18.41
CA THR A 127 -3.66 18.27 17.65
C THR A 127 -2.89 18.93 16.50
N ASN A 128 -1.58 19.12 16.69
CA ASN A 128 -0.73 19.74 15.69
C ASN A 128 -0.49 18.78 14.51
N GLY A 129 -0.92 19.21 13.31
CA GLY A 129 -0.75 18.42 12.09
C GLY A 129 -1.61 17.15 12.03
N VAL A 130 -2.66 17.05 12.85
CA VAL A 130 -3.52 15.85 12.93
C VAL A 130 -4.10 15.42 11.59
N LEU A 131 -4.49 16.39 10.75
CA LEU A 131 -5.04 16.13 9.40
C LEU A 131 -4.04 15.38 8.52
N LEU A 132 -2.78 15.80 8.55
CA LEU A 132 -1.72 15.16 7.77
C LEU A 132 -1.40 13.76 8.32
N LYS A 133 -1.35 13.60 9.65
CA LYS A 133 -1.13 12.29 10.28
C LYS A 133 -2.20 11.28 9.89
N ILE A 134 -3.47 11.69 9.97
CA ILE A 134 -4.61 10.88 9.54
C ILE A 134 -4.51 10.55 8.05
N PHE A 135 -4.19 11.53 7.21
CA PHE A 135 -4.03 11.31 5.77
C PHE A 135 -2.96 10.25 5.47
N VAL A 136 -1.76 10.38 6.06
CA VAL A 136 -0.66 9.41 5.89
C VAL A 136 -1.08 8.01 6.33
N VAL A 137 -1.68 7.89 7.52
CA VAL A 137 -2.14 6.60 8.06
C VAL A 137 -3.17 5.97 7.13
N VAL A 138 -4.17 6.73 6.67
CA VAL A 138 -5.23 6.21 5.77
C VAL A 138 -4.64 5.71 4.46
N VAL A 139 -3.71 6.46 3.86
CA VAL A 139 -3.06 6.04 2.60
C VAL A 139 -2.25 4.76 2.81
N LEU A 140 -1.47 4.66 3.89
CA LEU A 140 -0.67 3.47 4.20
C LEU A 140 -1.55 2.24 4.46
N VAL A 141 -2.62 2.38 5.26
CA VAL A 141 -3.55 1.28 5.55
C VAL A 141 -4.26 0.80 4.29
N ARG A 142 -4.68 1.73 3.42
CA ARG A 142 -5.29 1.38 2.12
C ARG A 142 -4.32 0.64 1.21
N ALA A 143 -3.07 1.09 1.13
CA ALA A 143 -2.05 0.40 0.36
C ALA A 143 -1.75 -1.01 0.87
N ILE A 144 -1.65 -1.19 2.19
CA ILE A 144 -1.46 -2.51 2.82
C ILE A 144 -2.64 -3.41 2.48
N SER A 145 -3.87 -2.91 2.66
CA SER A 145 -5.10 -3.67 2.36
C SER A 145 -5.18 -4.07 0.89
N ALA A 146 -4.86 -3.17 -0.03
CA ALA A 146 -4.83 -3.45 -1.46
C ALA A 146 -3.75 -4.48 -1.82
N GLY A 147 -2.58 -4.41 -1.20
CA GLY A 147 -1.49 -5.37 -1.44
C GLY A 147 -1.80 -6.76 -0.91
N LEU A 148 -2.46 -6.88 0.24
CA LEU A 148 -2.92 -8.17 0.76
C LEU A 148 -4.01 -8.78 -0.13
N LYS A 149 -5.00 -7.97 -0.54
CA LYS A 149 -6.05 -8.40 -1.47
C LYS A 149 -5.50 -8.85 -2.82
N HIS A 150 -4.52 -8.12 -3.38
CA HIS A 150 -3.86 -8.53 -4.62
C HIS A 150 -3.17 -9.90 -4.48
N ARG A 151 -2.46 -10.14 -3.37
CA ARG A 151 -1.79 -11.44 -3.14
C ARG A 151 -2.79 -12.59 -3.01
N GLU A 152 -3.90 -12.35 -2.32
CA GLU A 152 -4.99 -13.31 -2.20
C GLU A 152 -5.65 -13.58 -3.56
N PHE A 153 -5.97 -12.53 -4.30
CA PHE A 153 -6.57 -12.59 -5.64
C PHE A 153 -5.73 -13.41 -6.61
N VAL A 154 -4.43 -13.13 -6.69
CA VAL A 154 -3.48 -13.87 -7.55
C VAL A 154 -3.43 -15.35 -7.16
N ARG A 155 -3.44 -15.65 -5.85
CA ARG A 155 -3.42 -17.03 -5.34
C ARG A 155 -4.70 -17.79 -5.66
N GLU A 156 -5.87 -17.19 -5.46
CA GLU A 156 -7.17 -17.83 -5.71
C GLU A 156 -7.43 -18.09 -7.21
N ARG A 157 -6.90 -17.22 -8.08
CA ARG A 157 -7.05 -17.34 -9.53
C ARG A 157 -5.97 -18.20 -10.17
N GLY A 158 -4.97 -18.67 -9.40
CA GLY A 158 -3.87 -19.49 -9.91
C GLY A 158 -2.96 -18.75 -10.90
N MET A 159 -2.79 -17.44 -10.71
CA MET A 159 -1.99 -16.57 -11.59
C MET A 159 -0.53 -16.40 -11.10
N ALA A 160 -0.13 -17.13 -10.06
CA ALA A 160 1.17 -17.03 -9.40
C ALA A 160 2.24 -17.90 -10.07
#